data_AF-A0A1F3LVW1-F1
#
_entry.id   AF-A0A1F3LVW1-F1
#
_cell.length_a   1.000
_cell.length_b   1.000
_cell.length_c   1.000
_cell.angle_alpha   90.00
_cell.angle_beta   90.00
_cell.angle_gamma   90.00
#
_symmetry.space_group_name_H-M   'P 1'
#
loop_
_entity.id
_entity.type
_entity.pdbx_description
1 polymer ?
#
loop_
_entity_poly.entity_id
_entity_poly.type
_entity_poly.pdbx_seq_one_letter_code
_entity_poly.pdbx_strand_id
1 'polypeptide(L)'
;MEDTRLMIGYAIWVIIVGLTLGFFAYFSKKYKKLGSLLFLVFIPTWIITALIKGIESMYFENSNDFFSFFGIVGLLAETLPMMILIGGITFTLKYLKFRKTKI
;
A
#
# COMPACT_ATOMS: atom_id res chain seq x y z
N MET A 1 -13.40 9.13 20.20
CA MET A 1 -13.48 8.07 19.18
C MET A 1 -13.10 8.58 17.79
N GLU A 2 -13.41 9.83 17.46
CA GLU A 2 -13.05 10.46 16.17
C GLU A 2 -11.53 10.63 15.99
N ASP A 3 -10.83 11.11 17.04
CA ASP A 3 -9.36 11.26 17.02
C ASP A 3 -8.61 9.94 16.81
N THR A 4 -9.13 8.85 17.38
CA THR A 4 -8.53 7.50 17.26
C THR A 4 -8.63 6.98 15.82
N ARG A 5 -9.77 7.22 15.14
CA ARG A 5 -9.95 6.83 13.73
C ARG A 5 -9.02 7.63 12.81
N LEU A 6 -8.86 8.93 13.05
CA LEU A 6 -7.93 9.76 12.29
C LEU A 6 -6.48 9.29 12.46
N MET A 7 -6.07 8.96 13.69
CA MET A 7 -4.73 8.41 13.96
C MET A 7 -4.47 7.10 13.20
N ILE A 8 -5.45 6.18 13.16
CA ILE A 8 -5.32 4.91 12.42
C ILE A 8 -5.18 5.16 10.92
N GLY A 9 -5.98 6.09 10.37
CA GLY A 9 -5.85 6.52 8.97
C GLY A 9 -4.44 7.02 8.63
N TYR A 10 -3.87 7.89 9.46
CA TYR A 10 -2.49 8.35 9.28
C TYR A 10 -1.47 7.21 9.42
N ALA A 11 -1.69 6.27 10.35
CA ALA A 11 -0.82 5.11 10.50
C ALA A 11 -0.81 4.24 9.24
N ILE A 12 -1.97 4.00 8.61
CA ILE A 12 -2.08 3.28 7.34
C ILE A 12 -1.29 3.99 6.24
N TRP A 13 -1.34 5.31 6.18
CA TRP A 13 -0.58 6.07 5.19
C TRP A 13 0.92 5.89 5.37
N VAL A 14 1.40 5.96 6.61
CA VAL A 14 2.81 5.71 6.94
C VAL A 14 3.23 4.30 6.55
N ILE A 15 2.36 3.31 6.77
CA ILE A 15 2.61 1.91 6.37
C ILE A 15 2.71 1.79 4.84
N ILE A 16 1.78 2.39 4.09
CA ILE A 16 1.82 2.37 2.61
C ILE A 16 3.14 2.97 2.11
N VAL A 17 3.55 4.12 2.65
CA VAL A 17 4.83 4.77 2.30
C VAL A 17 6.00 3.86 2.64
N GLY A 18 6.02 3.29 3.85
CA GLY A 18 7.08 2.40 4.32
C GLY A 18 7.23 1.14 3.46
N LEU A 19 6.11 0.47 3.15
CA LEU A 19 6.06 -0.70 2.28
C LEU A 19 6.51 -0.36 0.86
N THR A 20 6.00 0.73 0.29
CA THR A 20 6.38 1.18 -1.05
C THR A 20 7.89 1.41 -1.12
N LEU A 21 8.47 2.11 -0.15
CA LEU A 21 9.91 2.36 -0.09
C LEU A 21 10.73 1.09 0.12
N GLY A 22 10.27 0.20 1.02
CA GLY A 22 10.92 -1.07 1.34
C GLY A 22 10.96 -2.00 0.12
N PHE A 23 9.80 -2.25 -0.50
CA PHE A 23 9.73 -3.05 -1.72
C PHE A 23 10.49 -2.41 -2.87
N PHE A 24 10.42 -1.09 -3.03
CA PHE A 24 11.21 -0.40 -4.07
C PHE A 24 12.71 -0.61 -3.83
N ALA A 25 13.20 -0.44 -2.61
CA ALA A 25 14.60 -0.65 -2.27
C ALA A 25 15.05 -2.09 -2.50
N TYR A 26 14.17 -3.06 -2.23
CA TYR A 26 14.42 -4.47 -2.47
C TYR A 26 14.47 -4.81 -3.97
N PHE A 27 13.42 -4.47 -4.73
CA PHE A 27 13.29 -4.86 -6.13
C PHE A 27 14.15 -4.02 -7.08
N SER A 28 14.46 -2.75 -6.75
CA SER A 28 15.32 -1.88 -7.60
C SER A 28 16.76 -2.35 -7.73
N LYS A 29 17.21 -3.30 -6.89
CA LYS A 29 18.51 -3.96 -7.02
C LYS A 29 18.53 -4.90 -8.23
N LYS A 30 17.43 -5.61 -8.49
CA LYS A 30 17.33 -6.65 -9.54
C LYS A 30 16.62 -6.16 -10.80
N TYR A 31 15.62 -5.30 -10.67
CA TYR A 31 14.78 -4.82 -11.77
C TYR A 31 15.04 -3.34 -12.05
N LYS A 32 15.23 -2.98 -13.33
CA LYS A 32 15.48 -1.59 -13.77
C LYS A 32 14.33 -0.99 -14.58
N LYS A 33 13.47 -1.82 -15.18
CA LYS A 33 12.33 -1.39 -16.00
C LYS A 33 11.24 -0.81 -15.10
N LEU A 34 10.70 0.36 -15.47
CA LEU A 34 9.63 1.04 -14.73
C LEU A 34 8.44 0.11 -14.49
N GLY A 35 7.90 -0.50 -15.54
CA GLY A 35 6.70 -1.35 -15.43
C GLY A 35 6.89 -2.53 -14.47
N SER A 36 8.04 -3.22 -14.56
CA SER A 36 8.35 -4.32 -13.64
C SER A 36 8.48 -3.84 -12.19
N LEU A 37 9.15 -2.71 -11.96
CA LEU A 37 9.27 -2.14 -10.61
C LEU A 37 7.93 -1.69 -10.06
N LEU A 38 7.11 -1.03 -10.88
CA LEU A 38 5.80 -0.55 -10.47
C LEU A 38 4.94 -1.73 -10.03
N PHE A 39 4.82 -2.76 -10.85
CA PHE A 39 4.02 -3.95 -10.54
C PHE A 39 4.51 -4.70 -9.30
N LEU A 40 5.83 -4.93 -9.20
CA LEU A 40 6.44 -5.64 -8.07
C LEU A 40 6.38 -4.87 -6.75
N VAL A 41 6.21 -3.54 -6.78
CA VAL A 41 6.04 -2.73 -5.57
C VAL A 41 4.57 -2.56 -5.23
N PHE A 42 3.74 -2.22 -6.22
CA PHE A 42 2.33 -1.90 -6.02
C PHE A 42 1.52 -3.10 -5.54
N ILE A 43 1.66 -4.26 -6.17
CA ILE A 43 0.84 -5.42 -5.83
C ILE A 43 1.04 -5.89 -4.40
N PRO A 44 2.26 -6.17 -3.93
CA PRO A 44 2.44 -6.61 -2.55
C PRO A 44 2.07 -5.51 -1.55
N THR A 45 2.34 -4.23 -1.86
CA THR A 45 1.90 -3.12 -1.00
C THR A 45 0.38 -3.06 -0.89
N TRP A 46 -0.33 -3.20 -2.01
CA TRP A 46 -1.79 -3.16 -2.06
C TRP A 46 -2.41 -4.31 -1.28
N ILE A 47 -1.93 -5.54 -1.50
CA ILE A 47 -2.41 -6.73 -0.77
C ILE A 47 -2.20 -6.57 0.73
N ILE A 48 -1.01 -6.16 1.17
CA ILE A 48 -0.72 -5.98 2.60
C ILE A 48 -1.60 -4.88 3.20
N THR A 49 -1.83 -3.79 2.47
CA THR A 49 -2.70 -2.70 2.94
C THR A 49 -4.15 -3.17 3.11
N ALA A 50 -4.66 -3.98 2.17
CA ALA A 50 -5.99 -4.57 2.27
C ALA A 50 -6.11 -5.53 3.47
N LEU A 51 -5.06 -6.32 3.74
CA LEU A 51 -5.02 -7.19 4.91
C LEU A 51 -5.07 -6.38 6.22
N ILE A 52 -4.31 -5.31 6.32
CA ILE A 52 -4.28 -4.44 7.51
C ILE A 52 -5.66 -3.80 7.74
N LYS A 53 -6.27 -3.27 6.67
CA LYS A 53 -7.58 -2.63 6.76
C LYS A 53 -8.69 -3.61 7.12
N GLY A 54 -8.58 -4.86 6.67
CA GLY A 54 -9.51 -5.89 7.06
C GLY A 54 -9.37 -6.34 8.52
N ILE A 55 -8.14 -6.35 9.06
CA ILE A 55 -7.92 -6.52 10.51
C ILE A 55 -8.56 -5.35 11.27
N GLU A 56 -8.38 -4.10 10.81
CA GLU A 56 -9.01 -2.93 11.41
C GLU A 56 -10.54 -3.06 11.47
N SER A 57 -11.20 -3.40 10.35
CA SER A 57 -12.66 -3.57 10.30
C SER A 57 -13.15 -4.68 11.24
N MET A 58 -12.40 -5.79 11.37
CA MET A 58 -12.72 -6.85 12.33
C MET A 58 -12.69 -6.35 13.79
N TYR A 59 -11.72 -5.53 14.17
CA TYR A 59 -11.57 -5.03 15.55
C TYR A 59 -12.54 -3.87 15.89
N PHE A 60 -12.83 -2.99 14.94
CA PHE A 60 -13.62 -1.76 15.21
C PHE A 60 -15.09 -1.86 14.83
N GLU A 61 -15.43 -2.70 13.85
CA GLU A 61 -16.79 -2.80 13.31
C GLU A 61 -17.45 -4.15 13.63
N ASN A 62 -16.72 -5.09 14.28
CA ASN A 62 -17.16 -6.47 14.49
C ASN A 62 -17.66 -7.14 13.18
N SER A 63 -17.15 -6.70 12.04
CA SER A 63 -17.51 -7.24 10.74
C SER A 63 -16.64 -8.48 10.44
N ASN A 64 -17.25 -9.49 9.82
CA ASN A 64 -16.53 -10.69 9.34
C ASN A 64 -16.10 -10.53 7.88
N ASP A 65 -15.92 -9.30 7.40
CA ASP A 65 -15.61 -9.02 6.00
C ASP A 65 -14.28 -9.66 5.57
N PHE A 66 -13.38 -9.92 6.51
CA PHE A 66 -12.12 -10.63 6.27
C PHE A 66 -12.29 -12.10 5.87
N PHE A 67 -13.38 -12.76 6.29
CA PHE A 67 -13.61 -14.19 6.10
C PHE A 67 -14.50 -14.51 4.90
N SER A 68 -15.07 -13.50 4.24
CA SER A 68 -15.85 -13.69 3.02
C SER A 68 -15.04 -13.27 1.79
N PHE A 69 -15.16 -14.04 0.70
CA PHE A 69 -14.51 -13.70 -0.57
C PHE A 69 -14.92 -12.29 -1.05
N PHE A 70 -16.20 -11.95 -0.91
CA PHE A 70 -16.72 -10.64 -1.26
C PHE A 70 -16.17 -9.51 -0.37
N GLY A 71 -15.96 -9.75 0.91
CA GLY A 71 -15.37 -8.77 1.81
C GLY A 71 -13.87 -8.54 1.53
N ILE A 72 -13.10 -9.58 1.19
CA ILE A 72 -11.70 -9.41 0.74
C ILE A 72 -11.64 -8.59 -0.56
N VAL A 73 -12.51 -8.88 -1.52
CA VAL A 73 -12.60 -8.11 -2.78
C VAL A 73 -13.01 -6.65 -2.50
N GLY A 74 -13.94 -6.44 -1.56
CA GLY A 74 -14.34 -5.10 -1.09
C GLY A 74 -13.16 -4.33 -0.49
N LEU A 75 -12.41 -4.94 0.43
CA LEU A 75 -11.23 -4.34 1.05
C LEU A 75 -10.13 -4.01 0.04
N LEU A 76 -9.91 -4.89 -0.93
CA LEU A 76 -8.98 -4.62 -2.04
C LEU A 76 -9.45 -3.43 -2.87
N ALA A 77 -10.72 -3.38 -3.26
CA ALA A 77 -11.29 -2.27 -4.02
C ALA A 77 -11.21 -0.95 -3.25
N GLU A 78 -11.47 -0.97 -1.94
CA GLU A 78 -11.48 0.22 -1.10
C GLU A 78 -10.07 0.77 -0.83
N THR A 79 -9.07 -0.10 -0.76
CA THR A 79 -7.67 0.31 -0.57
C THR A 79 -6.99 0.76 -1.86
N LEU A 80 -7.53 0.43 -3.02
CA LEU A 80 -6.94 0.74 -4.33
C LEU A 80 -6.73 2.26 -4.55
N PRO A 81 -7.71 3.16 -4.33
CA PRO A 81 -7.52 4.59 -4.56
C PRO A 81 -6.41 5.18 -3.67
N MET A 82 -6.37 4.77 -2.40
CA MET A 82 -5.36 5.23 -1.45
C MET A 82 -3.96 4.73 -1.83
N MET A 83 -3.85 3.48 -2.30
CA MET A 83 -2.58 2.95 -2.79
C MET A 83 -2.11 3.73 -4.03
N ILE A 84 -2.99 3.99 -4.99
CA ILE A 84 -2.66 4.74 -6.21
C ILE A 84 -2.17 6.14 -5.87
N LEU A 85 -2.86 6.85 -4.97
CA LEU A 85 -2.48 8.20 -4.57
C LEU A 85 -1.17 8.19 -3.78
N ILE A 86 -1.16 7.56 -2.62
CA ILE A 86 -0.03 7.66 -1.67
C ILE A 86 1.15 6.81 -2.13
N GLY A 87 0.89 5.54 -2.46
CA GLY A 87 1.90 4.63 -2.98
C GLY A 87 2.43 5.06 -4.33
N GLY A 88 1.58 5.58 -5.22
CA GLY A 88 1.99 6.08 -6.53
C GLY A 88 2.83 7.34 -6.48
N ILE A 89 2.46 8.33 -5.65
CA ILE A 89 3.30 9.52 -5.43
C ILE A 89 4.66 9.09 -4.86
N THR A 90 4.66 8.25 -3.82
CA THR A 90 5.88 7.76 -3.16
C THR A 90 6.78 7.01 -4.14
N PHE A 91 6.21 6.08 -4.91
CA PHE A 91 6.91 5.33 -5.95
C PHE A 91 7.51 6.25 -7.00
N THR A 92 6.74 7.22 -7.50
CA THR A 92 7.18 8.13 -8.56
C THR A 92 8.35 8.98 -8.10
N LEU A 93 8.26 9.59 -6.92
CA LEU A 93 9.35 10.37 -6.33
C LEU A 93 10.62 9.53 -6.16
N LYS A 94 10.46 8.31 -5.65
CA LYS A 94 11.59 7.38 -5.45
C LYS A 94 12.20 6.94 -6.78
N TYR A 95 11.37 6.65 -7.78
CA TYR A 95 11.80 6.23 -9.12
C TYR A 95 12.55 7.32 -9.86
N LEU A 96 12.07 8.57 -9.81
CA LEU A 96 12.77 9.72 -10.39
C LEU A 96 14.15 9.91 -9.76
N LYS A 97 14.26 9.80 -8.44
CA LYS A 97 15.56 9.86 -7.74
C LYS A 97 16.47 8.71 -8.17
N PHE A 98 15.95 7.49 -8.26
CA PHE A 98 16.70 6.31 -8.70
C PHE A 98 17.23 6.44 -10.13
N ARG A 99 16.45 7.00 -11.06
CA ARG A 99 16.90 7.27 -12.43
C ARG A 99 18.03 8.30 -12.47
N LYS A 100 17.92 9.40 -11.70
CA LYS A 100 18.96 10.44 -11.65
C LYS A 100 20.30 9.95 -11.11
N THR A 101 20.31 8.99 -10.18
CA THR A 101 21.56 8.43 -9.63
C THR A 101 22.26 7.44 -10.56
N LYS A 102 21.57 6.93 -11.60
CA LYS A 102 22.12 5.94 -12.53
C LYS A 102 22.45 6.48 -13.92
N ILE A 103 22.20 7.78 -14.15
CA ILE A 103 22.65 8.55 -15.33
C ILE A 103 23.89 9.31 -14.88
#